data_AF-I2NIM0-F1
#
_entry.id   AF-I2NIM0-F1
#
_cell.length_a   1.000
_cell.length_b   1.000
_cell.length_c   1.000
_cell.angle_alpha   90.00
_cell.angle_beta   90.00
_cell.angle_gamma   90.00
#
_symmetry.space_group_name_H-M   'P 1'
#
loop_
_entity.id
_entity.type
_entity.pdbx_description
1 polymer ?
#
loop_
_entity_poly.entity_id
_entity_poly.type
_entity_poly.pdbx_seq_one_letter_code
_entity_poly.pdbx_strand_id
1 'polypeptide(L)'
;MPTKEKHFEEYSALATLPLRDVVVYPHMVLPLFVGRPKSIAALEAAMANDDPVFLLAQIDPNTEDPTASDLHRTGTVAQVLQVLKLPDGTVKVLVEGIRRGRVLTIEESGGLFLSHVEAVNEYADADNPDIEAIRRTLLTQFDQYAKLNKKIPAEIINTINGIDDNSRLVDTIAAHLQLKLEQRQQILETFGIIGRMEFLLAQLESELDIMQVEKRIRGRVKRQMEKSQREYYLNEQVKAIQKELGEEDERGELDALEAKIKEAGMTKEAEEKCLSELKKLKMMPPMSAESTVVRNYIDTLLELPWKKKSRVSKDIAKADLVLNADHYGLEKVKERILEYLAVQKRMDKLKGPILCLVGPPGVGKTSLGESIAKATGRQYVRMALGGVRDESEIRGHRRTY
;
A
#
# COMPACT_ATOMS: atom_id res chain seq x y z
N MET A 1 -71.14 1.61 8.76
CA MET A 1 -70.58 2.86 9.31
C MET A 1 -69.29 3.13 8.56
N PRO A 2 -69.17 4.23 7.80
CA PRO A 2 -67.96 4.48 7.05
C PRO A 2 -66.89 4.97 8.04
N THR A 3 -65.80 4.23 8.08
CA THR A 3 -64.52 4.59 8.70
C THR A 3 -64.14 5.99 8.21
N LYS A 4 -64.08 6.96 9.12
CA LYS A 4 -63.59 8.31 8.83
C LYS A 4 -62.14 8.20 8.36
N GLU A 5 -61.93 8.29 7.06
CA GLU A 5 -60.63 8.69 6.48
C GLU A 5 -60.31 10.08 7.01
N LYS A 6 -59.40 10.16 7.98
CA LYS A 6 -58.80 11.43 8.40
C LYS A 6 -57.89 11.91 7.26
N HIS A 7 -58.44 12.73 6.40
CA HIS A 7 -57.70 13.50 5.41
C HIS A 7 -56.85 14.55 6.14
N PHE A 8 -55.52 14.43 6.03
CA PHE A 8 -54.49 15.33 6.57
C PHE A 8 -54.49 15.54 8.10
N GLU A 9 -53.56 14.88 8.81
CA GLU A 9 -53.25 15.18 10.21
C GLU A 9 -51.99 16.06 10.28
N GLU A 10 -52.14 17.34 10.63
CA GLU A 10 -51.09 18.04 11.39
C GLU A 10 -50.85 17.17 12.62
N TYR A 11 -49.66 16.59 12.77
CA TYR A 11 -49.37 15.92 14.02
C TYR A 11 -49.16 16.99 15.09
N SER A 12 -50.11 17.04 16.01
CA SER A 12 -49.92 17.64 17.33
C SER A 12 -48.71 16.95 17.99
N ALA A 13 -47.82 17.75 18.58
CA ALA A 13 -46.59 17.38 19.29
C ALA A 13 -46.28 15.87 19.43
N LEU A 14 -45.44 15.32 18.54
CA LEU A 14 -44.97 13.94 18.63
C LEU A 14 -43.73 13.81 19.50
N ALA A 15 -43.60 12.69 20.21
CA ALA A 15 -42.39 12.35 20.93
C ALA A 15 -41.24 12.06 19.94
N THR A 16 -40.14 12.80 20.08
CA THR A 16 -39.04 12.76 19.12
C THR A 16 -37.85 12.00 19.67
N LEU A 17 -37.34 11.05 18.88
CA LEU A 17 -36.17 10.25 19.19
C LEU A 17 -35.00 10.66 18.29
N PRO A 18 -33.93 11.26 18.86
CA PRO A 18 -32.68 11.48 18.17
C PRO A 18 -31.96 10.15 17.85
N LEU A 19 -31.71 9.91 16.57
CA LEU A 19 -30.95 8.76 16.08
C LEU A 19 -29.49 9.14 15.85
N ARG A 20 -28.57 8.23 16.19
CA ARG A 20 -27.14 8.36 15.89
C ARG A 20 -26.81 7.56 14.64
N ASP A 21 -26.19 8.19 13.66
CA ASP A 21 -25.63 7.57 12.44
C ASP A 21 -26.62 6.72 11.60
N VAL A 22 -27.93 6.97 11.77
CA VAL A 22 -28.99 6.20 11.11
C VAL A 22 -30.12 7.13 10.70
N VAL A 23 -30.64 6.86 9.50
CA VAL A 23 -31.88 7.44 8.96
C VAL A 23 -32.82 6.28 8.69
N VAL A 24 -34.06 6.39 9.15
CA VAL A 24 -35.12 5.41 8.91
C VAL A 24 -35.98 5.93 7.76
N TYR A 25 -36.17 5.15 6.70
CA TYR A 25 -37.05 5.50 5.59
C TYR A 25 -38.49 4.97 5.80
N PRO A 26 -39.49 5.50 5.09
CA PRO A 26 -40.81 4.88 5.02
C PRO A 26 -40.74 3.39 4.64
N HIS A 27 -41.60 2.58 5.26
CA HIS A 27 -41.68 1.11 5.15
C HIS A 27 -40.44 0.34 5.62
N MET A 28 -39.42 1.02 6.13
CA MET A 28 -38.24 0.38 6.69
C MET A 28 -38.51 -0.07 8.12
N VAL A 29 -38.24 -1.34 8.40
CA VAL A 29 -38.30 -1.92 9.76
C VAL A 29 -36.89 -2.04 10.31
N LEU A 30 -36.60 -1.38 11.42
CA LEU A 30 -35.27 -1.36 12.02
C LEU A 30 -35.33 -1.49 13.55
N PRO A 31 -34.53 -2.38 14.17
CA PRO A 31 -34.37 -2.38 15.61
C PRO A 31 -33.44 -1.23 16.04
N LEU A 32 -33.92 -0.39 16.96
CA LEU A 32 -33.16 0.68 17.60
C LEU A 32 -32.85 0.31 19.05
N PHE A 33 -31.69 0.74 19.52
CA PHE A 33 -31.27 0.59 20.91
C PHE A 33 -31.29 1.96 21.58
N VAL A 34 -32.14 2.09 22.59
CA VAL A 34 -32.39 3.35 23.29
C VAL A 34 -31.86 3.24 24.71
N GLY A 35 -30.84 4.03 25.04
CA GLY A 35 -30.24 4.05 26.39
C GLY A 35 -30.32 5.41 27.10
N ARG A 36 -30.55 6.51 26.37
CA ARG A 36 -30.62 7.85 26.95
C ARG A 36 -31.93 8.02 27.74
N PRO A 37 -31.90 8.54 28.99
CA PRO A 37 -33.10 8.75 29.79
C PRO A 37 -34.20 9.55 29.07
N LYS A 38 -33.81 10.62 28.35
CA LYS A 38 -34.74 11.46 27.56
C LYS A 38 -35.46 10.68 26.46
N SER A 39 -34.74 9.78 25.79
CA SER A 39 -35.29 8.97 24.70
C SER A 39 -36.15 7.82 25.20
N ILE A 40 -35.82 7.24 26.37
CA ILE A 40 -36.67 6.25 27.03
C ILE A 40 -37.99 6.91 27.47
N ALA A 41 -37.92 8.11 28.07
CA ALA A 41 -39.12 8.86 28.46
C ALA A 41 -40.00 9.22 27.26
N ALA A 42 -39.40 9.65 26.14
CA ALA A 42 -40.11 9.91 24.88
C ALA A 42 -40.83 8.66 24.35
N LEU A 43 -40.16 7.50 24.39
CA LEU A 43 -40.74 6.23 23.98
C LEU A 43 -41.89 5.79 24.89
N GLU A 44 -41.73 5.88 26.22
CA GLU A 44 -42.77 5.52 27.18
C GLU A 44 -44.00 6.44 27.05
N ALA A 45 -43.80 7.74 26.78
CA ALA A 45 -44.89 8.69 26.52
C ALA A 45 -45.67 8.36 25.24
N ALA A 46 -44.97 8.05 24.14
CA ALA A 46 -45.61 7.66 22.89
C ALA A 46 -46.42 6.36 23.05
N MET A 47 -45.85 5.37 23.73
CA MET A 47 -46.52 4.09 23.98
C MET A 47 -47.75 4.21 24.88
N ALA A 48 -47.74 5.13 25.85
CA ALA A 48 -48.88 5.32 26.76
C ALA A 48 -50.14 5.82 26.02
N ASN A 49 -49.96 6.57 24.93
CA ASN A 49 -51.04 7.15 24.13
C ASN A 49 -51.31 6.40 22.81
N ASP A 50 -50.55 5.32 22.52
CA ASP A 50 -50.54 4.64 21.22
C ASP A 50 -50.20 5.58 20.04
N ASP A 51 -49.40 6.60 20.32
CA ASP A 51 -48.99 7.61 19.35
C ASP A 51 -47.73 7.16 18.59
N PRO A 52 -47.57 7.54 17.31
CA PRO A 52 -46.34 7.31 16.58
C PRO A 52 -45.19 8.15 17.16
N VAL A 53 -43.96 7.68 16.95
CA VAL A 53 -42.76 8.43 17.30
C VAL A 53 -42.21 9.18 16.09
N PHE A 54 -41.53 10.30 16.33
CA PHE A 54 -40.82 11.02 15.28
C PHE A 54 -39.31 10.77 15.37
N LEU A 55 -38.73 10.26 14.29
CA LEU A 55 -37.32 9.90 14.24
C LEU A 55 -36.53 10.96 13.49
N LEU A 56 -35.57 11.58 14.18
CA LEU A 56 -34.66 12.58 13.60
C LEU A 56 -33.22 12.11 13.70
N ALA A 57 -32.48 12.20 12.60
CA ALA A 57 -31.04 12.02 12.64
C ALA A 57 -30.35 13.22 13.31
N GLN A 58 -29.28 12.96 14.05
CA GLN A 58 -28.35 13.99 14.54
C GLN A 58 -27.44 14.46 13.40
N ILE A 59 -27.10 15.76 13.39
CA ILE A 59 -26.16 16.34 12.43
C ILE A 59 -24.75 15.79 12.69
N ASP A 60 -24.32 15.76 13.96
CA ASP A 60 -23.09 15.09 14.39
C ASP A 60 -23.44 13.84 15.20
N PRO A 61 -23.13 12.62 14.71
CA PRO A 61 -23.36 11.37 15.42
C PRO A 61 -22.62 11.25 16.76
N ASN A 62 -21.55 12.03 16.97
CA ASN A 62 -20.70 11.95 18.15
C ASN A 62 -21.25 12.77 19.34
N THR A 63 -22.26 13.61 19.12
CA THR A 63 -22.85 14.43 20.17
C THR A 63 -23.61 13.55 21.17
N GLU A 64 -23.12 13.48 22.41
CA GLU A 64 -23.71 12.60 23.42
C GLU A 64 -25.09 13.07 23.90
N ASP A 65 -25.30 14.37 24.04
CA ASP A 65 -26.57 14.99 24.44
C ASP A 65 -26.97 16.05 23.40
N PRO A 66 -27.66 15.66 22.32
CA PRO A 66 -28.01 16.58 21.25
C PRO A 66 -29.08 17.56 21.74
N THR A 67 -28.93 18.82 21.35
CA THR A 67 -29.95 19.86 21.50
C THR A 67 -30.84 19.92 20.25
N ALA A 68 -31.90 20.72 20.28
CA ALA A 68 -32.79 20.91 19.13
C ALA A 68 -32.07 21.38 17.85
N SER A 69 -30.98 22.16 17.98
CA SER A 69 -30.19 22.62 16.81
C SER A 69 -29.27 21.55 16.24
N ASP A 70 -29.00 20.48 16.98
CA ASP A 70 -28.12 19.38 16.56
C ASP A 70 -28.87 18.28 15.79
N LEU A 71 -30.17 18.48 15.54
CA LEU A 71 -31.03 17.55 14.83
C LEU A 71 -31.36 18.07 13.42
N HIS A 72 -31.46 17.14 12.48
CA HIS A 72 -31.98 17.46 11.16
C HIS A 72 -33.44 17.92 11.24
N ARG A 73 -33.88 18.70 10.24
CA ARG A 73 -35.26 19.20 10.20
C ARG A 73 -36.25 18.23 9.57
N THR A 74 -35.76 17.31 8.74
CA THR A 74 -36.58 16.29 8.09
C THR A 74 -36.30 14.94 8.73
N GLY A 75 -37.37 14.22 9.03
CA GLY A 75 -37.34 12.92 9.69
C GLY A 75 -38.44 12.01 9.18
N THR A 76 -38.66 10.95 9.95
CA THR A 76 -39.64 9.93 9.62
C THR A 76 -40.56 9.71 10.81
N VAL A 77 -41.86 9.80 10.57
CA VAL A 77 -42.88 9.35 11.52
C VAL A 77 -42.88 7.83 11.47
N ALA A 78 -42.75 7.17 12.62
CA ALA A 78 -42.61 5.72 12.71
C ALA A 78 -43.54 5.12 13.77
N GLN A 79 -44.09 3.96 13.48
CA GLN A 79 -44.85 3.17 14.45
C GLN A 79 -43.89 2.34 15.29
N VAL A 80 -44.15 2.26 16.58
CA VAL A 80 -43.47 1.31 17.48
C VAL A 80 -44.17 -0.05 17.38
N LEU A 81 -43.47 -1.06 16.85
CA LEU A 81 -44.01 -2.42 16.69
C LEU A 81 -43.80 -3.28 17.94
N GLN A 82 -42.62 -3.20 18.54
CA GLN A 82 -42.25 -4.03 19.69
C GLN A 82 -41.25 -3.32 20.58
N VAL A 83 -41.38 -3.51 21.89
CA VAL A 83 -40.43 -2.99 22.89
C VAL A 83 -39.97 -4.11 23.78
N LEU A 84 -38.65 -4.20 23.99
CA LEU A 84 -38.00 -5.18 24.86
C LEU A 84 -37.01 -4.46 25.77
N LYS A 85 -37.27 -4.46 27.07
CA LYS A 85 -36.32 -3.95 28.08
C LYS A 85 -35.23 -5.00 28.30
N LEU A 86 -33.97 -4.61 28.13
CA LEU A 86 -32.82 -5.49 28.32
C LEU A 86 -32.31 -5.42 29.78
N PRO A 87 -31.61 -6.44 30.28
CA PRO A 87 -31.13 -6.50 31.67
C PRO A 87 -30.12 -5.40 32.02
N ASP A 88 -29.48 -4.80 31.02
CA ASP A 88 -28.50 -3.71 31.15
C ASP A 88 -29.16 -2.33 31.33
N GLY A 89 -30.49 -2.26 31.34
CA GLY A 89 -31.25 -1.01 31.44
C GLY A 89 -31.50 -0.31 30.10
N THR A 90 -30.98 -0.83 28.99
CA THR A 90 -31.31 -0.32 27.65
C THR A 90 -32.63 -0.89 27.15
N VAL A 91 -33.29 -0.16 26.24
CA VAL A 91 -34.54 -0.59 25.62
C VAL A 91 -34.30 -0.85 24.14
N LYS A 92 -34.55 -2.09 23.71
CA LYS A 92 -34.58 -2.45 22.29
C LYS A 92 -35.99 -2.23 21.75
N VAL A 93 -36.14 -1.33 20.80
CA VAL A 93 -37.41 -1.01 20.14
C VAL A 93 -37.35 -1.39 18.67
N LEU A 94 -38.38 -2.07 18.16
CA LEU A 94 -38.57 -2.30 16.74
C LEU A 94 -39.52 -1.24 16.20
N VAL A 95 -39.06 -0.46 15.22
CA VAL A 95 -39.87 0.61 14.61
C VAL A 95 -40.08 0.35 13.12
N GLU A 96 -41.21 0.78 12.60
CA GLU A 96 -41.51 0.82 11.17
C GLU A 96 -41.74 2.26 10.73
N GLY A 97 -40.97 2.75 9.75
CA GLY A 97 -41.21 4.05 9.16
C GLY A 97 -42.55 4.09 8.43
N ILE A 98 -43.38 5.10 8.70
CA ILE A 98 -44.68 5.28 8.04
C ILE A 98 -44.55 6.26 6.88
N ARG A 99 -44.03 7.47 7.16
CA ARG A 99 -43.95 8.57 6.19
C ARG A 99 -42.93 9.62 6.60
N ARG A 100 -42.48 10.41 5.63
CA ARG A 100 -41.61 11.58 5.85
C ARG A 100 -42.36 12.69 6.59
N GLY A 101 -41.67 13.36 7.49
CA GLY A 101 -42.17 14.53 8.20
C GLY A 101 -41.12 15.62 8.29
N ARG A 102 -41.56 16.87 8.31
CA ARG A 102 -40.71 18.04 8.53
C ARG A 102 -41.06 18.65 9.87
N VAL A 103 -40.04 18.95 10.66
CA VAL A 103 -40.22 19.63 11.95
C VAL A 103 -40.43 21.12 11.75
N LEU A 104 -41.47 21.64 12.41
CA LEU A 104 -41.73 23.08 12.50
C LEU A 104 -41.01 23.66 13.72
N THR A 105 -41.23 23.05 14.88
CA THR A 105 -40.61 23.42 16.16
C THR A 105 -40.25 22.16 16.95
N ILE A 106 -39.14 22.26 17.71
CA ILE A 106 -38.70 21.24 18.67
C ILE A 106 -38.72 21.89 20.04
N GLU A 107 -39.53 21.34 20.93
CA GLU A 107 -39.63 21.77 22.32
C GLU A 107 -39.00 20.73 23.23
N GLU A 108 -38.24 21.19 24.20
CA GLU A 108 -37.74 20.35 25.28
C GLU A 108 -38.60 20.60 26.52
N SER A 109 -39.50 19.67 26.81
CA SER A 109 -40.44 19.77 27.93
C SER A 109 -40.53 18.44 28.67
N GLY A 110 -40.55 18.48 30.00
CA GLY A 110 -40.67 17.26 30.82
C GLY A 110 -39.51 16.27 30.68
N GLY A 111 -38.35 16.70 30.17
CA GLY A 111 -37.19 15.82 29.96
C GLY A 111 -37.27 14.96 28.70
N LEU A 112 -38.14 15.29 27.74
CA LEU A 112 -38.24 14.65 26.44
C LEU A 112 -38.30 15.71 25.32
N PHE A 113 -38.04 15.29 24.08
CA PHE A 113 -38.23 16.15 22.91
C PHE A 113 -39.64 15.95 22.36
N LEU A 114 -40.36 17.06 22.18
CA LEU A 114 -41.62 17.11 21.45
C LEU A 114 -41.42 17.90 20.16
N SER A 115 -41.84 17.33 19.04
CA SER A 115 -41.78 18.00 17.75
C SER A 115 -43.16 18.24 17.18
N HIS A 116 -43.42 19.46 16.73
CA HIS A 116 -44.53 19.76 15.86
C HIS A 116 -44.14 19.37 14.44
N VAL A 117 -44.84 18.38 13.87
CA VAL A 117 -44.45 17.73 12.62
C VAL A 117 -45.50 17.97 11.54
N GLU A 118 -45.04 18.46 10.41
CA GLU A 118 -45.80 18.55 9.17
C GLU A 118 -45.49 17.31 8.31
N ALA A 119 -46.52 16.54 7.96
CA ALA A 119 -46.34 15.42 7.03
C ALA A 119 -46.03 15.96 5.63
N VAL A 120 -44.96 15.47 5.01
CA VAL A 120 -44.56 15.93 3.68
C VAL A 120 -45.17 15.02 2.62
N ASN A 121 -45.98 15.58 1.74
CA ASN A 121 -46.44 14.88 0.55
C ASN A 121 -45.31 14.77 -0.46
N GLU A 122 -45.19 13.60 -1.06
CA GLU A 122 -44.24 13.36 -2.12
C GLU A 122 -44.81 13.86 -3.44
N TYR A 123 -43.96 14.49 -4.25
CA TYR A 123 -44.35 14.95 -5.57
C TYR A 123 -44.18 13.79 -6.55
N ALA A 124 -45.30 13.25 -7.02
CA ALA A 124 -45.30 12.31 -8.12
C ALA A 124 -45.03 13.08 -9.41
N ASP A 125 -43.83 12.95 -9.95
CA ASP A 125 -43.51 13.40 -11.32
C ASP A 125 -44.09 12.40 -12.35
N ALA A 126 -45.39 12.11 -12.24
CA ALA A 126 -46.08 11.03 -12.94
C ALA A 126 -46.06 11.18 -14.48
N ASP A 127 -45.83 12.40 -14.98
CA ASP A 127 -45.84 12.72 -16.41
C ASP A 127 -44.44 12.70 -17.06
N ASN A 128 -43.38 12.31 -16.34
CA ASN A 128 -42.04 12.27 -16.94
C ASN A 128 -41.84 10.96 -17.74
N PRO A 129 -41.60 11.02 -19.07
CA PRO A 129 -41.38 9.83 -19.89
C PRO A 129 -40.13 9.02 -19.49
N ASP A 130 -39.18 9.64 -18.78
CA ASP A 130 -37.90 9.02 -18.42
C ASP A 130 -37.99 8.17 -17.13
N ILE A 131 -39.08 8.29 -16.35
CA ILE A 131 -39.19 7.63 -15.04
C ILE A 131 -39.07 6.10 -15.13
N GLU A 132 -39.66 5.50 -16.17
CA GLU A 132 -39.59 4.06 -16.42
C GLU A 132 -38.18 3.61 -16.86
N ALA A 133 -37.47 4.44 -17.62
CA ALA A 133 -36.09 4.18 -18.02
C ALA A 133 -35.14 4.24 -16.81
N ILE A 134 -35.31 5.24 -15.94
CA ILE A 134 -34.54 5.37 -14.70
C ILE A 134 -34.83 4.18 -13.79
N ARG A 135 -36.10 3.78 -13.63
CA ARG A 135 -36.51 2.62 -12.83
C ARG A 135 -35.83 1.34 -13.29
N ARG A 136 -35.85 1.03 -14.59
CA ARG A 136 -35.18 -0.15 -15.15
C ARG A 136 -33.68 -0.14 -14.92
N THR A 137 -33.07 1.03 -15.07
CA THR A 137 -31.63 1.21 -14.84
C THR A 137 -31.29 0.99 -13.36
N LEU A 138 -32.07 1.56 -12.45
CA LEU A 138 -31.91 1.42 -11.01
C LEU A 138 -32.02 -0.05 -10.56
N LEU A 139 -33.04 -0.77 -11.03
CA LEU A 139 -33.21 -2.20 -10.76
C LEU A 139 -32.03 -3.03 -11.28
N THR A 140 -31.57 -2.75 -12.50
CA THR A 140 -30.43 -3.45 -13.11
C THR A 140 -29.13 -3.21 -12.33
N GLN A 141 -28.87 -1.96 -11.94
CA GLN A 141 -27.68 -1.62 -11.16
C GLN A 141 -27.75 -2.21 -9.75
N PHE A 142 -28.92 -2.20 -9.11
CA PHE A 142 -29.11 -2.81 -7.80
C PHE A 142 -28.92 -4.34 -7.83
N ASP A 143 -29.39 -5.03 -8.86
CA ASP A 143 -29.14 -6.47 -9.04
C ASP A 143 -27.63 -6.78 -9.18
N GLN A 144 -26.89 -5.96 -9.92
CA GLN A 144 -25.42 -6.07 -10.00
C GLN A 144 -24.77 -5.83 -8.63
N TYR A 145 -25.24 -4.83 -7.90
CA TYR A 145 -24.75 -4.49 -6.55
C TYR A 145 -24.97 -5.65 -5.59
N ALA A 146 -26.18 -6.20 -5.54
CA ALA A 146 -26.53 -7.32 -4.67
C ALA A 146 -25.72 -8.60 -5.01
N LYS A 147 -25.45 -8.87 -6.29
CA LYS A 147 -24.60 -10.00 -6.72
C LYS A 147 -23.15 -9.87 -6.25
N LEU A 148 -22.62 -8.66 -6.19
CA LEU A 148 -21.28 -8.39 -5.66
C LEU A 148 -21.30 -8.36 -4.12
N ASN A 149 -22.38 -7.88 -3.51
CA ASN A 149 -22.54 -7.75 -2.07
C ASN A 149 -23.27 -8.96 -1.48
N LYS A 150 -22.51 -10.00 -1.12
CA LYS A 150 -23.02 -11.25 -0.53
C LYS A 150 -23.81 -11.10 0.78
N LYS A 151 -23.90 -9.91 1.36
CA LYS A 151 -24.71 -9.65 2.56
C LYS A 151 -26.20 -9.50 2.25
N ILE A 152 -26.57 -9.24 1.00
CA ILE A 152 -27.96 -9.07 0.58
C ILE A 152 -28.52 -10.43 0.12
N PRO A 153 -29.53 -10.99 0.80
CA PRO A 153 -30.20 -12.21 0.37
C PRO A 153 -30.92 -12.02 -0.98
N ALA A 154 -30.95 -13.07 -1.80
CA ALA A 154 -31.63 -13.05 -3.10
C ALA A 154 -33.15 -12.79 -2.97
N GLU A 155 -33.75 -13.16 -1.84
CA GLU A 155 -35.17 -12.88 -1.53
C GLU A 155 -35.48 -11.37 -1.55
N ILE A 156 -34.55 -10.53 -1.11
CA ILE A 156 -34.73 -9.07 -1.10
C ILE A 156 -34.78 -8.52 -2.52
N ILE A 157 -33.98 -9.07 -3.44
CA ILE A 157 -33.98 -8.68 -4.86
C ILE A 157 -35.35 -8.96 -5.49
N ASN A 158 -35.91 -10.14 -5.20
CA ASN A 158 -37.25 -10.51 -5.70
C ASN A 158 -38.34 -9.60 -5.14
N THR A 159 -38.27 -9.25 -3.85
CA THR A 159 -39.20 -8.29 -3.23
C THR A 159 -39.12 -6.93 -3.90
N ILE A 160 -37.91 -6.39 -4.12
CA ILE A 160 -37.69 -5.08 -4.75
C ILE A 160 -38.23 -5.04 -6.18
N ASN A 161 -38.02 -6.11 -6.96
CA ASN A 161 -38.55 -6.22 -8.32
C ASN A 161 -40.09 -6.23 -8.37
N GLY A 162 -40.75 -6.67 -7.29
CA GLY A 162 -42.21 -6.69 -7.18
C GLY A 162 -42.84 -5.39 -6.64
N ILE A 163 -42.05 -4.37 -6.31
CA ILE A 163 -42.58 -3.09 -5.80
C ILE A 163 -43.02 -2.21 -6.98
N ASP A 164 -44.31 -1.98 -7.15
CA ASP A 164 -44.84 -1.10 -8.21
C ASP A 164 -44.62 0.38 -7.93
N ASP A 165 -44.67 0.80 -6.66
CA ASP A 165 -44.50 2.21 -6.28
C ASP A 165 -43.04 2.67 -6.31
N ASN A 166 -42.75 3.70 -7.10
CA ASN A 166 -41.38 4.20 -7.28
C ASN A 166 -40.79 4.83 -6.01
N SER A 167 -41.61 5.44 -5.16
CA SER A 167 -41.11 6.04 -3.93
C SER A 167 -40.66 4.96 -2.95
N ARG A 168 -41.52 3.96 -2.72
CA ARG A 168 -41.21 2.78 -1.91
C ARG A 168 -40.02 2.01 -2.47
N LEU A 169 -39.87 1.92 -3.79
CA LEU A 169 -38.74 1.27 -4.44
C LEU A 169 -37.42 1.94 -4.02
N VAL A 170 -37.34 3.27 -4.15
CA VAL A 170 -36.16 4.05 -3.78
C VAL A 170 -35.83 3.88 -2.30
N ASP A 171 -36.83 3.97 -1.43
CA ASP A 171 -36.64 3.89 0.02
C ASP A 171 -36.15 2.49 0.45
N THR A 172 -36.69 1.45 -0.18
CA THR A 172 -36.27 0.07 0.05
C THR A 172 -34.83 -0.16 -0.41
N ILE A 173 -34.47 0.34 -1.59
CA ILE A 173 -33.08 0.23 -2.09
C ILE A 173 -32.13 1.01 -1.19
N ALA A 174 -32.47 2.26 -0.83
CA ALA A 174 -31.64 3.11 0.03
C ALA A 174 -31.39 2.49 1.41
N ALA A 175 -32.35 1.75 1.96
CA ALA A 175 -32.21 1.02 3.22
C ALA A 175 -31.15 -0.11 3.16
N HIS A 176 -30.91 -0.68 1.96
CA HIS A 176 -29.95 -1.75 1.76
C HIS A 176 -28.56 -1.27 1.31
N LEU A 177 -28.39 0.03 1.04
CA LEU A 177 -27.11 0.62 0.65
C LEU A 177 -26.28 1.11 1.84
N GLN A 178 -24.98 0.96 1.71
CA GLN A 178 -23.99 1.42 2.70
C GLN A 178 -23.60 2.87 2.43
N LEU A 179 -24.57 3.78 2.60
CA LEU A 179 -24.36 5.22 2.40
C LEU A 179 -23.92 5.91 3.68
N LYS A 180 -23.18 7.02 3.52
CA LYS A 180 -22.85 7.93 4.63
C LYS A 180 -24.12 8.64 5.12
N LEU A 181 -24.10 9.12 6.36
CA LEU A 181 -25.25 9.78 6.98
C LEU A 181 -25.77 10.95 6.13
N GLU A 182 -24.89 11.78 5.60
CA GLU A 182 -25.24 12.95 4.80
C GLU A 182 -26.00 12.55 3.53
N GLN A 183 -25.56 11.47 2.87
CA GLN A 183 -26.21 10.94 1.67
C GLN A 183 -27.57 10.32 2.00
N ARG A 184 -27.68 9.61 3.13
CA ARG A 184 -28.96 9.06 3.59
C ARG A 184 -29.97 10.17 3.89
N GLN A 185 -29.51 11.20 4.58
CA GLN A 185 -30.34 12.35 4.91
C GLN A 185 -30.76 13.12 3.64
N GLN A 186 -29.86 13.27 2.67
CA GLN A 186 -30.18 13.87 1.38
C GLN A 186 -31.29 13.11 0.63
N ILE A 187 -31.29 11.78 0.69
CA ILE A 187 -32.39 10.96 0.12
C ILE A 187 -33.70 11.22 0.86
N LEU A 188 -33.68 11.36 2.18
CA LEU A 188 -34.88 11.64 2.96
C LEU A 188 -35.45 13.05 2.66
N GLU A 189 -34.56 14.03 2.48
CA GLU A 189 -34.88 15.45 2.25
C GLU A 189 -35.29 15.76 0.81
N THR A 190 -34.99 14.88 -0.14
CA THR A 190 -35.39 15.05 -1.54
C THR A 190 -36.80 14.51 -1.74
N PHE A 191 -37.80 15.39 -1.81
CA PHE A 191 -39.21 14.96 -1.91
C PHE A 191 -39.65 14.54 -3.32
N GLY A 192 -38.96 15.01 -4.36
CA GLY A 192 -39.20 14.62 -5.75
C GLY A 192 -38.71 13.19 -6.01
N ILE A 193 -39.54 12.36 -6.63
CA ILE A 193 -39.22 10.95 -6.87
C ILE A 193 -38.06 10.82 -7.87
N ILE A 194 -38.08 11.58 -8.96
CA ILE A 194 -37.06 11.48 -10.01
C ILE A 194 -35.69 11.90 -9.49
N GLY A 195 -35.62 13.07 -8.84
CA GLY A 195 -34.37 13.55 -8.25
C GLY A 195 -33.79 12.57 -7.22
N ARG A 196 -34.66 11.88 -6.45
CA ARG A 196 -34.20 10.79 -5.56
C ARG A 196 -33.66 9.60 -6.33
N MET A 197 -34.36 9.14 -7.37
CA MET A 197 -33.93 7.99 -8.17
C MET A 197 -32.59 8.26 -8.85
N GLU A 198 -32.40 9.45 -9.43
CA GLU A 198 -31.14 9.87 -10.04
C GLU A 198 -30.00 9.94 -9.03
N PHE A 199 -30.26 10.55 -7.86
CA PHE A 199 -29.27 10.60 -6.79
C PHE A 199 -28.86 9.21 -6.32
N LEU A 200 -29.85 8.32 -6.09
CA LEU A 200 -29.62 6.95 -5.67
C LEU A 200 -28.85 6.15 -6.72
N LEU A 201 -29.15 6.36 -8.00
CA LEU A 201 -28.45 5.73 -9.12
C LEU A 201 -26.97 6.14 -9.15
N ALA A 202 -26.68 7.43 -8.96
CA ALA A 202 -25.30 7.92 -8.88
C ALA A 202 -24.53 7.31 -7.69
N GLN A 203 -25.19 7.17 -6.53
CA GLN A 203 -24.57 6.50 -5.38
C GLN A 203 -24.30 5.01 -5.64
N LEU A 204 -25.25 4.32 -6.25
CA LEU A 204 -25.10 2.92 -6.65
C LEU A 204 -23.92 2.70 -7.60
N GLU A 205 -23.77 3.56 -8.60
CA GLU A 205 -22.67 3.50 -9.56
C GLU A 205 -21.31 3.69 -8.87
N SER A 206 -21.21 4.69 -7.99
CA SER A 206 -19.98 4.92 -7.21
C SER A 206 -19.61 3.72 -6.32
N GLU A 207 -20.58 3.12 -5.64
CA GLU A 207 -20.36 1.94 -4.80
C GLU A 207 -19.96 0.71 -5.64
N LEU A 208 -20.60 0.50 -6.79
CA LEU A 208 -20.24 -0.58 -7.71
C LEU A 208 -18.79 -0.47 -8.19
N ASP A 209 -18.34 0.74 -8.54
CA ASP A 209 -16.95 0.99 -8.96
C ASP A 209 -15.95 0.66 -7.86
N ILE A 210 -16.22 1.10 -6.63
CA ILE A 210 -15.40 0.78 -5.45
C ILE A 210 -15.30 -0.74 -5.28
N MET A 211 -16.43 -1.45 -5.31
CA MET A 211 -16.47 -2.90 -5.16
C MET A 211 -15.71 -3.64 -6.26
N GLN A 212 -15.76 -3.15 -7.50
CA GLN A 212 -15.00 -3.73 -8.61
C GLN A 212 -13.48 -3.55 -8.42
N VAL A 213 -13.05 -2.37 -7.96
CA VAL A 213 -11.64 -2.10 -7.64
C VAL A 213 -11.18 -3.00 -6.49
N GLU A 214 -11.97 -3.12 -5.42
CA GLU A 214 -11.66 -4.02 -4.30
C GLU A 214 -11.52 -5.48 -4.76
N LYS A 215 -12.43 -5.96 -5.61
CA LYS A 215 -12.37 -7.31 -6.19
C LYS A 215 -11.09 -7.52 -6.99
N ARG A 216 -10.67 -6.52 -7.78
CA ARG A 216 -9.42 -6.55 -8.56
C ARG A 216 -8.18 -6.57 -7.66
N ILE A 217 -8.17 -5.78 -6.58
CA ILE A 217 -7.09 -5.77 -5.59
C ILE A 217 -7.01 -7.14 -4.90
N ARG A 218 -8.14 -7.65 -4.39
CA ARG A 218 -8.21 -8.96 -3.74
C ARG A 218 -7.71 -10.08 -4.66
N GLY A 219 -8.06 -10.03 -5.95
CA GLY A 219 -7.57 -10.98 -6.95
C GLY A 219 -6.07 -10.86 -7.25
N ARG A 220 -5.47 -9.67 -7.16
CA ARG A 220 -4.00 -9.48 -7.27
C ARG A 220 -3.28 -10.03 -6.04
N VAL A 221 -3.75 -9.68 -4.84
CA VAL A 221 -3.19 -10.15 -3.58
C VAL A 221 -3.24 -11.68 -3.50
N LYS A 222 -4.38 -12.30 -3.85
CA LYS A 222 -4.51 -13.77 -3.84
C LYS A 222 -3.48 -14.45 -4.75
N ARG A 223 -3.31 -13.96 -5.99
CA ARG A 223 -2.31 -14.50 -6.93
C ARG A 223 -0.88 -14.35 -6.43
N GLN A 224 -0.56 -13.21 -5.82
CA GLN A 224 0.77 -12.97 -5.25
C GLN A 224 1.04 -13.89 -4.05
N MET A 225 0.04 -14.10 -3.19
CA MET A 225 0.14 -15.04 -2.07
C MET A 225 0.33 -16.48 -2.55
N GLU A 226 -0.47 -16.94 -3.52
CA GLU A 226 -0.33 -18.29 -4.10
C GLU A 226 1.05 -18.50 -4.73
N LYS A 227 1.58 -17.49 -5.43
CA LYS A 227 2.94 -17.53 -5.97
C LYS A 227 3.99 -17.64 -4.86
N SER A 228 3.89 -16.81 -3.83
CA SER A 228 4.85 -16.80 -2.71
C SER A 228 4.80 -18.09 -1.90
N GLN A 229 3.61 -18.64 -1.65
CA GLN A 229 3.44 -19.93 -0.98
C GLN A 229 4.00 -21.07 -1.82
N ARG A 230 3.77 -21.06 -3.14
CA ARG A 230 4.33 -22.05 -4.06
C ARG A 230 5.86 -21.99 -4.09
N GLU A 231 6.44 -20.81 -4.21
CA GLU A 231 7.90 -20.61 -4.18
C GLU A 231 8.50 -21.07 -2.85
N TYR A 232 7.88 -20.71 -1.72
CA TYR A 232 8.31 -21.17 -0.40
C TYR A 232 8.29 -22.70 -0.30
N TYR A 233 7.18 -23.33 -0.71
CA TYR A 233 7.03 -24.78 -0.68
C TYR A 233 8.04 -25.50 -1.59
N LEU A 234 8.26 -24.99 -2.81
CA LEU A 234 9.24 -25.56 -3.74
C LEU A 234 10.68 -25.43 -3.19
N ASN A 235 11.02 -24.30 -2.58
CA ASN A 235 12.35 -24.11 -1.98
C ASN A 235 12.58 -25.06 -0.79
N GLU A 236 11.57 -25.26 0.06
CA GLU A 236 11.68 -26.25 1.14
C GLU A 236 11.79 -27.69 0.60
N GLN A 237 11.09 -28.03 -0.48
CA GLN A 237 11.28 -29.31 -1.16
C GLN A 237 12.70 -29.47 -1.71
N VAL A 238 13.24 -28.45 -2.39
CA VAL A 238 14.61 -28.49 -2.92
C VAL A 238 15.62 -28.69 -1.80
N LYS A 239 15.48 -27.99 -0.67
CA LYS A 239 16.35 -28.19 0.50
C LYS A 239 16.24 -29.60 1.09
N ALA A 240 15.03 -30.16 1.14
CA ALA A 240 14.82 -31.52 1.63
C ALA A 240 15.46 -32.55 0.67
N ILE A 241 15.29 -32.36 -0.64
CA ILE A 241 15.92 -33.18 -1.68
C ILE A 241 17.45 -33.11 -1.58
N GLN A 242 18.03 -31.91 -1.50
CA GLN A 242 19.49 -31.72 -1.30
C GLN A 242 20.01 -32.39 -0.03
N LYS A 243 19.23 -32.34 1.05
CA LYS A 243 19.56 -33.02 2.31
C LYS A 243 19.53 -34.56 2.18
N GLU A 244 18.61 -35.12 1.40
CA GLU A 244 18.54 -36.57 1.15
C GLU A 244 19.55 -37.06 0.11
N LEU A 245 19.96 -36.21 -0.85
CA LEU A 245 20.96 -36.54 -1.88
C LEU A 245 22.42 -36.54 -1.37
N GLY A 246 22.66 -36.19 -0.10
CA GLY A 246 23.95 -36.40 0.55
C GLY A 246 25.07 -35.48 0.08
N GLU A 247 24.93 -34.17 0.30
CA GLU A 247 25.99 -33.16 0.08
C GLU A 247 27.00 -33.10 1.26
N GLU A 248 27.74 -34.17 1.53
CA GLU A 248 28.97 -34.04 2.37
C GLU A 248 30.16 -33.45 1.58
N ASP A 249 30.21 -33.64 0.26
CA ASP A 249 31.36 -33.20 -0.57
C ASP A 249 31.40 -31.68 -0.85
N GLU A 250 30.25 -31.01 -1.07
CA GLU A 250 30.24 -29.57 -1.44
C GLU A 250 30.53 -28.64 -0.25
N ARG A 251 30.19 -29.04 0.99
CA ARG A 251 30.55 -28.26 2.19
C ARG A 251 32.06 -28.23 2.42
N GLY A 252 32.75 -29.32 2.11
CA GLY A 252 34.21 -29.40 2.23
C GLY A 252 34.94 -28.38 1.36
N GLU A 253 34.45 -28.13 0.14
CA GLU A 253 35.07 -27.17 -0.78
C GLU A 253 34.93 -25.72 -0.29
N LEU A 254 33.75 -25.35 0.22
CA LEU A 254 33.47 -24.00 0.72
C LEU A 254 34.23 -23.68 2.01
N ASP A 255 34.45 -24.68 2.86
CA ASP A 255 35.23 -24.51 4.08
C ASP A 255 36.75 -24.46 3.78
N ALA A 256 37.22 -25.19 2.77
CA ALA A 256 38.59 -25.05 2.26
C ALA A 256 38.85 -23.65 1.66
N LEU A 257 37.87 -23.07 0.97
CA LEU A 257 37.90 -21.68 0.48
C LEU A 257 38.00 -20.67 1.63
N GLU A 258 37.25 -20.88 2.71
CA GLU A 258 37.32 -20.01 3.89
C GLU A 258 38.71 -20.01 4.54
N ALA A 259 39.36 -21.18 4.62
CA ALA A 259 40.72 -21.30 5.14
C ALA A 259 41.73 -20.53 4.26
N LYS A 260 41.63 -20.64 2.93
CA LYS A 260 42.50 -19.91 1.99
C LYS A 260 42.39 -18.39 2.13
N ILE A 261 41.17 -17.87 2.35
CA ILE A 261 40.95 -16.42 2.54
C ILE A 261 41.70 -15.90 3.77
N LYS A 262 41.63 -16.63 4.88
CA LYS A 262 42.32 -16.27 6.13
C LYS A 262 43.85 -16.38 5.99
N GLU A 263 44.34 -17.33 5.20
CA GLU A 263 45.78 -17.53 5.00
C GLU A 263 46.41 -16.51 4.03
N ALA A 264 45.65 -16.04 3.02
CA ALA A 264 46.10 -15.15 1.96
C ALA A 264 46.76 -13.86 2.48
N GLY A 265 46.40 -13.41 3.68
CA GLY A 265 47.03 -12.27 4.33
C GLY A 265 46.62 -10.93 3.73
N MET A 266 45.35 -10.82 3.38
CA MET A 266 44.72 -9.62 2.83
C MET A 266 44.73 -8.47 3.86
N THR A 267 44.45 -7.25 3.40
CA THR A 267 44.13 -6.16 4.33
C THR A 267 42.79 -6.44 5.01
N LYS A 268 42.55 -5.88 6.21
CA LYS A 268 41.29 -6.09 6.96
C LYS A 268 40.04 -5.82 6.11
N GLU A 269 40.06 -4.73 5.35
CA GLU A 269 38.96 -4.34 4.45
C GLU A 269 38.71 -5.37 3.33
N ALA A 270 39.78 -5.87 2.71
CA ALA A 270 39.67 -6.86 1.64
C ALA A 270 39.23 -8.24 2.18
N GLU A 271 39.74 -8.65 3.35
CA GLU A 271 39.35 -9.90 4.01
C GLU A 271 37.88 -9.89 4.40
N GLU A 272 37.41 -8.83 5.05
CA GLU A 272 36.00 -8.67 5.45
C GLU A 272 35.07 -8.69 4.23
N LYS A 273 35.48 -8.03 3.14
CA LYS A 273 34.73 -8.05 1.88
C LYS A 273 34.70 -9.45 1.28
N CYS A 274 35.82 -10.17 1.24
CA CYS A 274 35.92 -11.51 0.68
C CYS A 274 35.05 -12.51 1.49
N LEU A 275 35.07 -12.43 2.82
CA LEU A 275 34.22 -13.23 3.70
C LEU A 275 32.72 -12.93 3.53
N SER A 276 32.35 -11.65 3.32
CA SER A 276 30.97 -11.26 3.01
C SER A 276 30.48 -11.91 1.71
N GLU A 277 31.32 -11.93 0.68
CA GLU A 277 31.00 -12.56 -0.60
C GLU A 277 30.98 -14.09 -0.50
N LEU A 278 31.86 -14.72 0.29
CA LEU A 278 31.79 -16.15 0.59
C LEU A 278 30.47 -16.53 1.27
N LYS A 279 30.00 -15.74 2.25
CA LYS A 279 28.69 -15.99 2.89
C LYS A 279 27.54 -15.95 1.89
N LYS A 280 27.59 -15.05 0.91
CA LYS A 280 26.59 -15.01 -0.18
C LYS A 280 26.69 -16.26 -1.05
N LEU A 281 27.91 -16.67 -1.40
CA LEU A 281 28.15 -17.88 -2.18
C LEU A 281 27.59 -19.13 -1.49
N LYS A 282 27.75 -19.26 -0.16
CA LYS A 282 27.19 -20.38 0.65
C LYS A 282 25.66 -20.45 0.62
N MET A 283 24.94 -19.36 0.31
CA MET A 283 23.47 -19.32 0.25
C MET A 283 22.92 -19.43 -1.18
N MET A 284 23.77 -19.33 -2.20
CA MET A 284 23.36 -19.37 -3.60
C MET A 284 23.35 -20.81 -4.12
N PRO A 285 22.44 -21.16 -5.05
CA PRO A 285 22.51 -22.44 -5.75
C PRO A 285 23.84 -22.53 -6.54
N PRO A 286 24.58 -23.66 -6.46
CA PRO A 286 25.91 -23.78 -7.07
C PRO A 286 25.87 -23.62 -8.59
N MET A 287 24.77 -23.98 -9.26
CA MET A 287 24.58 -23.83 -10.71
C MET A 287 24.06 -22.44 -11.16
N SER A 288 24.01 -21.44 -10.28
CA SER A 288 23.62 -20.08 -10.63
C SER A 288 24.69 -19.37 -11.49
N ALA A 289 24.26 -18.54 -12.45
CA ALA A 289 25.20 -17.65 -13.14
C ALA A 289 25.86 -16.65 -12.18
N GLU A 290 25.15 -16.25 -11.12
CA GLU A 290 25.67 -15.34 -10.08
C GLU A 290 26.70 -16.02 -9.17
N SER A 291 26.55 -17.31 -8.88
CA SER A 291 27.52 -18.05 -8.05
C SER A 291 28.88 -18.11 -8.74
N THR A 292 28.90 -18.30 -10.07
CA THR A 292 30.12 -18.27 -10.88
C THR A 292 30.82 -16.91 -10.81
N VAL A 293 30.07 -15.82 -10.90
CA VAL A 293 30.63 -14.45 -10.83
C VAL A 293 31.24 -14.17 -9.44
N VAL A 294 30.53 -14.54 -8.38
CA VAL A 294 31.00 -14.36 -7.00
C VAL A 294 32.22 -15.22 -6.73
N ARG A 295 32.25 -16.46 -7.22
CA ARG A 295 33.39 -17.37 -7.07
C ARG A 295 34.62 -16.85 -7.81
N ASN A 296 34.48 -16.42 -9.06
CA ASN A 296 35.57 -15.81 -9.83
C ASN A 296 36.14 -14.56 -9.13
N TYR A 297 35.28 -13.76 -8.50
CA TYR A 297 35.72 -12.60 -7.72
C TYR A 297 36.56 -13.00 -6.50
N ILE A 298 36.14 -14.01 -5.75
CA ILE A 298 36.88 -14.55 -4.60
C ILE A 298 38.23 -15.13 -5.06
N ASP A 299 38.24 -15.94 -6.12
CA ASP A 299 39.45 -16.54 -6.67
C ASP A 299 40.44 -15.47 -7.16
N THR A 300 39.95 -14.44 -7.86
CA THR A 300 40.79 -13.30 -8.28
C THR A 300 41.44 -12.60 -7.08
N LEU A 301 40.69 -12.39 -5.98
CA LEU A 301 41.26 -11.80 -4.77
C LEU A 301 42.32 -12.70 -4.13
N LEU A 302 42.12 -14.02 -4.15
CA LEU A 302 43.08 -14.99 -3.60
C LEU A 302 44.38 -15.07 -4.42
N GLU A 303 44.32 -14.88 -5.74
CA GLU A 303 45.49 -14.88 -6.62
C GLU A 303 46.38 -13.64 -6.46
N LEU A 304 45.86 -12.55 -5.90
CA LEU A 304 46.62 -11.32 -5.73
C LEU A 304 47.78 -11.49 -4.71
N PRO A 305 48.97 -10.94 -4.99
CA PRO A 305 50.14 -11.09 -4.13
C PRO A 305 50.11 -10.14 -2.92
N TRP A 306 49.22 -10.38 -1.95
CA TRP A 306 49.02 -9.51 -0.78
C TRP A 306 50.28 -9.33 0.10
N LYS A 307 51.02 -10.42 0.34
CA LYS A 307 52.24 -10.43 1.17
C LYS A 307 53.55 -10.44 0.35
N LYS A 308 53.54 -11.01 -0.86
CA LYS A 308 54.76 -11.20 -1.68
C LYS A 308 55.17 -9.89 -2.34
N LYS A 309 56.28 -9.30 -1.88
CA LYS A 309 56.90 -8.10 -2.48
C LYS A 309 58.23 -8.44 -3.11
N SER A 310 58.50 -7.93 -4.30
CA SER A 310 59.83 -8.00 -4.91
C SER A 310 60.82 -7.11 -4.17
N ARG A 311 62.06 -7.57 -4.00
CA ARG A 311 63.14 -6.77 -3.40
C ARG A 311 63.55 -5.69 -4.39
N VAL A 312 63.41 -4.43 -3.99
CA VAL A 312 63.70 -3.27 -4.85
C VAL A 312 65.16 -2.86 -4.68
N SER A 313 65.89 -2.77 -5.79
CA SER A 313 67.22 -2.15 -5.84
C SER A 313 67.10 -0.63 -5.73
N LYS A 314 67.85 -0.02 -4.81
CA LYS A 314 67.91 1.45 -4.61
C LYS A 314 69.23 2.06 -5.14
N ASP A 315 69.89 1.37 -6.08
CA ASP A 315 71.15 1.81 -6.66
C ASP A 315 70.91 2.73 -7.87
N ILE A 316 71.22 4.02 -7.68
CA ILE A 316 71.02 5.08 -8.67
C ILE A 316 72.10 4.97 -9.77
N ALA A 317 73.33 4.61 -9.43
CA ALA A 317 74.41 4.47 -10.42
C ALA A 317 74.12 3.30 -11.36
N LYS A 318 73.61 2.19 -10.81
CA LYS A 318 73.13 1.06 -11.63
C LYS A 318 71.94 1.47 -12.51
N ALA A 319 71.02 2.28 -12.00
CA ALA A 319 69.89 2.75 -12.78
C ALA A 319 70.31 3.65 -13.95
N ASP A 320 71.26 4.55 -13.74
CA ASP A 320 71.82 5.41 -14.79
C ASP A 320 72.48 4.60 -15.90
N LEU A 321 73.31 3.61 -15.55
CA LEU A 321 73.94 2.71 -16.52
C LEU A 321 72.91 1.92 -17.34
N VAL A 322 71.87 1.38 -16.71
CA VAL A 322 70.82 0.62 -17.41
C VAL A 322 70.00 1.52 -18.34
N LEU A 323 69.65 2.73 -17.90
CA LEU A 323 68.91 3.69 -18.72
C LEU A 323 69.73 4.17 -19.92
N ASN A 324 71.03 4.41 -19.74
CA ASN A 324 71.94 4.82 -20.81
C ASN A 324 72.26 3.69 -21.79
N ALA A 325 72.29 2.43 -21.33
CA ALA A 325 72.47 1.27 -22.17
C ALA A 325 71.23 0.93 -23.02
N ASP A 326 70.04 1.02 -22.44
CA ASP A 326 68.80 0.63 -23.12
C ASP A 326 68.23 1.76 -24.00
N HIS A 327 68.56 3.03 -23.75
CA HIS A 327 68.03 4.18 -24.48
C HIS A 327 69.12 5.20 -24.84
N TYR A 328 69.25 5.54 -26.12
CA TYR A 328 70.17 6.58 -26.59
C TYR A 328 69.52 7.98 -26.51
N GLY A 329 70.25 9.00 -26.01
CA GLY A 329 69.73 10.35 -25.80
C GLY A 329 68.72 10.46 -24.65
N LEU A 330 67.66 11.26 -24.80
CA LEU A 330 66.61 11.46 -23.78
C LEU A 330 67.11 11.96 -22.41
N GLU A 331 68.18 12.76 -22.39
CA GLU A 331 68.85 13.21 -21.15
C GLU A 331 67.88 13.76 -20.11
N LYS A 332 66.98 14.67 -20.52
CA LYS A 332 65.96 15.26 -19.64
C LYS A 332 65.01 14.23 -19.00
N VAL A 333 64.67 13.17 -19.74
CA VAL A 333 63.74 12.12 -19.26
C VAL A 333 64.48 11.18 -18.32
N LYS A 334 65.71 10.78 -18.67
CA LYS A 334 66.56 9.94 -17.81
C LYS A 334 66.88 10.64 -16.50
N GLU A 335 67.27 11.90 -16.55
CA GLU A 335 67.51 12.74 -15.37
C GLU A 335 66.28 12.77 -14.47
N ARG A 336 65.08 12.98 -15.02
CA ARG A 336 63.83 12.98 -14.26
C ARG A 336 63.49 11.63 -13.62
N ILE A 337 63.79 10.53 -14.30
CA ILE A 337 63.65 9.17 -13.76
C ILE A 337 64.63 8.96 -12.59
N LEU A 338 65.88 9.39 -12.75
CA LEU A 338 66.90 9.27 -11.70
C LEU A 338 66.55 10.14 -10.47
N GLU A 339 66.06 11.36 -10.67
CA GLU A 339 65.52 12.20 -9.60
C GLU A 339 64.39 11.49 -8.84
N TYR A 340 63.44 10.89 -9.57
CA TYR A 340 62.34 10.13 -8.97
C TYR A 340 62.85 8.95 -8.12
N LEU A 341 63.81 8.17 -8.65
CA LEU A 341 64.44 7.07 -7.91
C LEU A 341 65.25 7.58 -6.70
N ALA A 342 65.89 8.75 -6.80
CA ALA A 342 66.61 9.39 -5.70
C ALA A 342 65.68 9.81 -4.56
N VAL A 343 64.51 10.38 -4.87
CA VAL A 343 63.48 10.70 -3.87
C VAL A 343 62.96 9.40 -3.22
N GLN A 344 62.77 8.34 -4.01
CA GLN A 344 62.38 7.01 -3.50
C GLN A 344 63.44 6.34 -2.63
N LYS A 345 64.72 6.66 -2.84
CA LYS A 345 65.80 6.22 -1.95
C LYS A 345 65.72 6.91 -0.58
N ARG A 346 65.34 8.20 -0.54
CA ARG A 346 65.28 9.02 0.68
C ARG A 346 64.01 8.82 1.52
N MET A 347 62.87 8.46 0.92
CA MET A 347 61.61 8.31 1.64
C MET A 347 61.12 6.86 1.65
N ASP A 348 60.73 6.34 2.81
CA ASP A 348 60.18 4.98 2.94
C ASP A 348 58.72 4.87 2.46
N LYS A 349 57.97 5.97 2.45
CA LYS A 349 56.57 6.00 1.99
C LYS A 349 56.32 7.23 1.11
N LEU A 350 56.40 7.04 -0.21
CA LEU A 350 56.00 8.05 -1.19
C LEU A 350 54.47 8.07 -1.34
N LYS A 351 53.83 9.17 -0.93
CA LYS A 351 52.44 9.45 -1.31
C LYS A 351 52.42 10.22 -2.63
N GLY A 352 51.97 9.57 -3.70
CA GLY A 352 51.39 10.28 -4.85
C GLY A 352 52.22 10.64 -6.09
N PRO A 353 53.53 10.37 -6.27
CA PRO A 353 54.14 10.67 -7.56
C PRO A 353 53.98 9.47 -8.50
N ILE A 354 52.98 9.56 -9.38
CA ILE A 354 52.87 8.71 -10.56
C ILE A 354 53.84 9.27 -11.60
N LEU A 355 54.74 8.44 -12.13
CA LEU A 355 55.59 8.84 -13.26
C LEU A 355 54.76 8.74 -14.55
N CYS A 356 54.45 9.89 -15.15
CA CYS A 356 53.70 9.97 -16.40
C CYS A 356 54.63 10.26 -17.58
N LEU A 357 54.66 9.37 -18.57
CA LEU A 357 55.42 9.54 -19.81
C LEU A 357 54.45 9.90 -20.95
N VAL A 358 54.58 11.11 -21.50
CA VAL A 358 53.70 11.64 -22.55
C VAL A 358 54.49 11.89 -23.84
N GLY A 359 53.92 11.53 -24.99
CA GLY A 359 54.52 11.82 -26.30
C GLY A 359 53.86 11.03 -27.44
N PRO A 360 54.31 11.23 -28.70
CA PRO A 360 53.79 10.51 -29.87
C PRO A 360 54.07 8.99 -29.82
N PRO A 361 53.34 8.15 -30.57
CA PRO A 361 53.62 6.71 -30.64
C PRO A 361 55.04 6.44 -31.15
N GLY A 362 55.68 5.37 -30.68
CA GLY A 362 57.03 4.96 -31.12
C GLY A 362 58.21 5.58 -30.38
N VAL A 363 58.01 6.56 -29.49
CA VAL A 363 59.10 7.26 -28.75
C VAL A 363 59.67 6.51 -27.54
N GLY A 364 59.46 5.20 -27.43
CA GLY A 364 60.08 4.38 -26.38
C GLY A 364 59.47 4.48 -24.98
N LYS A 365 58.23 4.94 -24.82
CA LYS A 365 57.56 5.03 -23.49
C LYS A 365 57.45 3.67 -22.78
N THR A 366 57.03 2.65 -23.51
CA THR A 366 56.87 1.29 -22.97
C THR A 366 58.23 0.70 -22.59
N SER A 367 59.23 0.86 -23.46
CA SER A 367 60.59 0.38 -23.22
C SER A 367 61.29 1.13 -22.08
N LEU A 368 60.99 2.42 -21.85
CA LEU A 368 61.45 3.14 -20.65
C LEU A 368 60.87 2.51 -19.37
N GLY A 369 59.60 2.11 -19.37
CA GLY A 369 58.98 1.39 -18.26
C GLY A 369 59.65 0.05 -17.95
N GLU A 370 60.02 -0.70 -18.99
CA GLU A 370 60.77 -1.95 -18.88
C GLU A 370 62.18 -1.73 -18.32
N SER A 371 62.90 -0.71 -18.81
CA SER A 371 64.23 -0.36 -18.31
C SER A 371 64.20 0.10 -16.85
N ILE A 372 63.17 0.83 -16.41
CA ILE A 372 62.98 1.19 -15.00
C ILE A 372 62.76 -0.07 -14.15
N ALA A 373 61.95 -1.02 -14.63
CA ALA A 373 61.73 -2.29 -13.93
C ALA A 373 63.03 -3.10 -13.81
N LYS A 374 63.81 -3.20 -14.90
CA LYS A 374 65.13 -3.85 -14.96
C LYS A 374 66.14 -3.17 -14.02
N ALA A 375 66.21 -1.85 -14.02
CA ALA A 375 67.09 -1.07 -13.13
C ALA A 375 66.76 -1.27 -11.64
N THR A 376 65.47 -1.32 -11.30
CA THR A 376 64.98 -1.45 -9.92
C THR A 376 64.83 -2.90 -9.46
N GLY A 377 64.99 -3.89 -10.35
CA GLY A 377 64.79 -5.31 -10.05
C GLY A 377 63.32 -5.69 -9.83
N ARG A 378 62.38 -4.90 -10.37
CA ARG A 378 60.94 -5.17 -10.30
C ARG A 378 60.49 -5.97 -11.51
N GLN A 379 59.45 -6.78 -11.32
CA GLN A 379 58.75 -7.41 -12.44
C GLN A 379 57.99 -6.35 -13.22
N TYR A 380 58.18 -6.31 -14.54
CA TYR A 380 57.44 -5.42 -15.42
C TYR A 380 56.09 -6.06 -15.74
N VAL A 381 55.01 -5.34 -15.45
CA VAL A 381 53.65 -5.73 -15.82
C VAL A 381 53.05 -4.60 -16.63
N ARG A 382 52.52 -4.93 -17.81
CA ARG A 382 51.85 -3.98 -18.69
C ARG A 382 50.35 -4.20 -18.64
N MET A 383 49.61 -3.18 -18.25
CA MET A 383 48.15 -3.15 -18.34
C MET A 383 47.73 -2.14 -19.40
N ALA A 384 47.05 -2.59 -20.45
CA ALA A 384 46.55 -1.71 -21.49
C ALA A 384 45.13 -1.23 -21.12
N LEU A 385 44.97 0.07 -20.90
CA LEU A 385 43.68 0.72 -20.63
C LEU A 385 43.05 1.30 -21.92
N GLY A 386 43.38 0.73 -23.08
CA GLY A 386 42.92 1.24 -24.37
C GLY A 386 41.40 1.20 -24.48
N GLY A 387 40.80 2.32 -24.91
CA GLY A 387 39.35 2.44 -25.07
C GLY A 387 38.59 2.90 -23.83
N VAL A 388 39.25 2.95 -22.66
CA VAL A 388 38.64 3.43 -21.42
C VAL A 388 38.51 4.94 -21.46
N ARG A 389 37.27 5.44 -21.35
CA ARG A 389 36.97 6.88 -21.39
C ARG A 389 36.51 7.45 -20.05
N ASP A 390 36.09 6.57 -19.13
CA ASP A 390 35.55 6.93 -17.82
C ASP A 390 36.34 6.22 -16.70
N GLU A 391 36.57 6.92 -15.59
CA GLU A 391 37.14 6.36 -14.38
C GLU A 391 36.29 5.20 -13.82
N SER A 392 34.99 5.26 -14.05
CA SER A 392 34.00 4.27 -13.61
C SER A 392 34.26 2.87 -14.17
N GLU A 393 34.83 2.77 -15.38
CA GLU A 393 35.21 1.49 -15.99
C GLU A 393 36.39 0.83 -15.26
N ILE A 394 37.35 1.63 -14.76
CA ILE A 394 38.51 1.15 -13.99
C ILE A 394 38.11 0.80 -12.56
N ARG A 395 37.21 1.59 -11.96
CA ARG A 395 36.68 1.33 -10.62
C ARG A 395 35.66 0.19 -10.58
N GLY A 396 35.22 -0.28 -11.75
CA GLY A 396 34.17 -1.28 -11.92
C GLY A 396 32.79 -0.63 -11.84
N HIS A 397 32.05 -0.63 -12.94
CA HIS A 397 30.62 -0.33 -12.89
C HIS A 397 29.95 -1.35 -11.96
N ARG A 398 28.98 -0.86 -11.17
CA ARG A 398 28.14 -1.66 -10.27
C ARG A 398 27.82 -3.02 -10.90
N ARG A 399 27.89 -4.07 -10.07
CA ARG A 399 27.49 -5.48 -10.28
C ARG A 399 26.04 -5.67 -10.76
N THR A 400 25.64 -4.92 -11.77
CA THR A 400 24.32 -4.86 -12.37
C THR A 400 24.58 -4.62 -13.84
N TYR A 401 25.05 -5.66 -14.52
CA TYR A 401 24.54 -6.15 -15.79
C TYR A 401 25.03 -7.58 -15.99
#